data_AF-A0A1Q3C5Q3-F1
#
_entry.id   AF-A0A1Q3C5Q3-F1
#
_cell.length_a   1.000
_cell.length_b   1.000
_cell.length_c   1.000
_cell.angle_alpha   90.00
_cell.angle_beta   90.00
_cell.angle_gamma   90.00
#
_symmetry.space_group_name_H-M   'P 1'
#
loop_
_entity.id
_entity.type
_entity.pdbx_description
1 polymer ?
#
loop_
_entity_poly.entity_id
_entity_poly.type
_entity_poly.pdbx_seq_one_letter_code
_entity_poly.pdbx_strand_id
1 'polypeptide(L)'
;QEDIDLISKLGFDAYRFSVSWSRIFPDGLGSKVNEEGIIFYNNIINYLLKKGIQPYETLYHWDLPLHLDESMGGWLNKQIVQYFTIYADTCFASFGDRVKNWITINEPLQTAVNGYAMGVFAPGRHENSSTEPYLVAHHQILAHAAAVSLYRSKYKDKQGGQIGLVVDCEWAEPNSDNIEDKLAAARRLDFQLGW
;
A
#
# COMPACT_ATOMS: atom_id res chain seq x y z
N GLN A 1 2.44 13.44 -18.76
CA GLN A 1 1.70 14.70 -19.00
C GLN A 1 0.41 14.40 -19.74
N GLU A 2 0.48 13.68 -20.87
CA GLU A 2 -0.69 13.23 -21.63
C GLU A 2 -1.76 12.54 -20.75
N ASP A 3 -1.37 11.58 -19.91
CA ASP A 3 -2.32 10.91 -18.99
C ASP A 3 -3.06 11.90 -18.08
N ILE A 4 -2.34 12.89 -17.54
CA ILE A 4 -2.91 13.90 -16.63
C ILE A 4 -3.79 14.90 -17.41
N ASP A 5 -3.43 15.22 -18.65
CA ASP A 5 -4.28 16.02 -19.53
C ASP A 5 -5.62 15.32 -19.82
N LEU A 6 -5.60 13.99 -20.01
CA LEU A 6 -6.82 13.20 -20.19
C LEU A 6 -7.67 13.20 -18.91
N ILE A 7 -7.06 12.95 -17.75
CA ILE A 7 -7.76 13.00 -16.44
C ILE A 7 -8.39 14.37 -16.22
N SER A 8 -7.66 15.45 -16.52
CA SER A 8 -8.17 16.83 -16.41
C SER A 8 -9.34 17.10 -17.37
N LYS A 9 -9.26 16.63 -18.63
CA LYS A 9 -10.35 16.74 -19.61
C LYS A 9 -11.62 16.00 -19.17
N LEU A 10 -11.48 14.89 -18.46
CA LEU A 10 -12.60 14.13 -17.91
C LEU A 10 -13.23 14.81 -16.67
N GLY A 11 -12.60 15.85 -16.13
CA GLY A 11 -13.13 16.63 -15.02
C GLY A 11 -12.93 16.00 -13.64
N PHE A 12 -11.92 15.14 -13.47
CA PHE A 12 -11.61 14.58 -12.15
C PHE A 12 -10.90 15.59 -11.24
N ASP A 13 -11.35 15.69 -10.00
CA ASP A 13 -10.73 16.55 -8.97
C ASP A 13 -9.53 15.89 -8.27
N ALA A 14 -9.40 14.57 -8.39
CA ALA A 14 -8.37 13.80 -7.71
C ALA A 14 -7.83 12.67 -8.59
N TYR A 15 -6.57 12.32 -8.38
CA TYR A 15 -5.96 11.17 -9.03
C TYR A 15 -5.19 10.32 -8.02
N ARG A 16 -5.58 9.05 -7.94
CA ARG A 16 -4.91 8.05 -7.12
C ARG A 16 -3.85 7.33 -7.94
N PHE A 17 -2.61 7.31 -7.46
CA PHE A 17 -1.51 6.57 -8.06
C PHE A 17 -0.61 5.97 -6.98
N SER A 18 0.28 5.05 -7.36
CA SER A 18 1.28 4.50 -6.44
C SER A 18 2.70 4.96 -6.76
N VAL A 19 3.52 5.04 -5.72
CA VAL A 19 4.97 5.17 -5.83
C VAL A 19 5.56 3.77 -5.80
N SER A 20 6.44 3.49 -6.75
CA SER A 20 7.07 2.19 -6.81
C SER A 20 8.28 2.16 -5.88
N TRP A 21 8.22 1.29 -4.87
CA TRP A 21 9.26 1.20 -3.85
C TRP A 21 10.63 0.94 -4.49
N SER A 22 10.71 -0.01 -5.43
CA SER A 22 11.95 -0.33 -6.15
C SER A 22 12.50 0.83 -6.98
N ARG A 23 11.66 1.80 -7.36
CA ARG A 23 12.10 3.02 -8.05
C ARG A 23 12.74 4.03 -7.10
N ILE A 24 12.30 4.10 -5.84
CA ILE A 24 12.87 4.98 -4.81
C ILE A 24 14.11 4.34 -4.18
N PHE A 25 14.02 3.06 -3.84
CA PHE A 25 15.11 2.24 -3.30
C PHE A 25 15.20 0.94 -4.11
N PRO A 26 16.14 0.84 -5.08
CA PRO A 26 16.30 -0.36 -5.90
C PRO A 26 16.54 -1.64 -5.10
N ASP A 27 17.21 -1.55 -3.95
CA ASP A 27 17.42 -2.65 -3.02
C ASP A 27 16.28 -2.82 -1.99
N GLY A 28 15.39 -1.84 -1.88
CA GLY A 28 14.34 -1.77 -0.87
C GLY A 28 14.81 -1.49 0.57
N LEU A 29 16.12 -1.51 0.84
CA LEU A 29 16.70 -1.43 2.19
C LEU A 29 16.82 0.01 2.71
N GLY A 30 16.70 1.00 1.84
CA GLY A 30 16.91 2.41 2.22
C GLY A 30 18.37 2.85 2.16
N SER A 31 19.26 2.08 1.51
CA SER A 31 20.71 2.36 1.52
C SER A 31 21.08 3.61 0.72
N LYS A 32 20.45 3.80 -0.45
CA LYS A 32 20.66 4.93 -1.35
C LYS A 32 19.37 5.24 -2.10
N VAL A 33 18.91 6.47 -1.96
CA VAL A 33 17.77 7.00 -2.72
C VAL A 33 18.17 7.11 -4.20
N ASN A 34 17.27 6.68 -5.08
CA ASN A 34 17.36 6.96 -6.51
C ASN A 34 16.70 8.31 -6.83
N GLU A 35 17.52 9.34 -7.00
CA GLU A 35 17.07 10.71 -7.25
C GLU A 35 16.23 10.85 -8.52
N GLU A 36 16.49 10.06 -9.57
CA GLU A 36 15.67 10.08 -10.78
C GLU A 36 14.24 9.61 -10.51
N GLY A 37 14.07 8.65 -9.60
CA GLY A 37 12.77 8.22 -9.10
C GLY A 37 12.03 9.34 -8.38
N ILE A 38 12.72 10.06 -7.49
CA ILE A 38 12.17 11.22 -6.79
C ILE A 38 11.76 12.32 -7.77
N ILE A 39 12.60 12.63 -8.76
CA ILE A 39 12.30 13.63 -9.81
C ILE A 39 11.06 13.22 -10.60
N PHE A 40 10.95 11.94 -10.98
CA PHE A 40 9.81 11.42 -11.72
C PHE A 40 8.48 11.65 -10.98
N TYR A 41 8.38 11.26 -9.70
CA TYR A 41 7.15 11.44 -8.93
C TYR A 41 6.89 12.92 -8.61
N ASN A 42 7.93 13.72 -8.36
CA ASN A 42 7.78 15.17 -8.24
C ASN A 42 7.15 15.80 -9.49
N ASN A 43 7.58 15.37 -10.69
CA ASN A 43 7.02 15.86 -11.94
C ASN A 43 5.54 15.49 -12.11
N ILE A 44 5.14 14.28 -11.70
CA ILE A 44 3.73 13.86 -11.67
C ILE A 44 2.92 14.74 -10.72
N ILE A 45 3.35 14.86 -9.47
CA ILE A 45 2.66 15.61 -8.42
C ILE A 45 2.52 17.09 -8.82
N ASN A 46 3.61 17.70 -9.29
CA ASN A 46 3.60 19.11 -9.72
C ASN A 46 2.63 19.33 -10.89
N TYR A 47 2.58 18.39 -11.84
CA TYR A 47 1.72 18.52 -13.00
C TYR A 47 0.24 18.28 -12.66
N LEU A 48 -0.08 17.33 -11.76
CA LEU A 48 -1.42 17.15 -11.20
C LEU A 48 -1.92 18.45 -10.55
N LEU A 49 -1.13 19.03 -9.65
CA LEU A 49 -1.49 20.26 -8.96
C LEU A 49 -1.61 21.45 -9.91
N LYS A 50 -0.76 21.55 -10.94
CA LYS A 50 -0.88 22.56 -12.00
C LYS A 50 -2.23 22.48 -12.73
N LYS A 51 -2.81 21.27 -12.84
CA LYS A 51 -4.13 21.02 -13.42
C LYS A 51 -5.28 21.10 -12.40
N GLY A 52 -4.99 21.46 -11.15
CA GLY A 52 -5.98 21.52 -10.08
C GLY A 52 -6.39 20.16 -9.51
N ILE A 53 -5.67 19.08 -9.87
CA ILE A 53 -6.00 17.71 -9.47
C ILE A 53 -5.25 17.35 -8.18
N GLN A 54 -5.99 16.86 -7.19
CA GLN A 54 -5.43 16.45 -5.90
C GLN A 54 -4.74 15.08 -5.99
N PRO A 55 -3.48 14.95 -5.56
CA PRO A 55 -2.80 13.65 -5.52
C PRO A 55 -3.27 12.80 -4.33
N TYR A 56 -3.59 11.54 -4.61
CA TYR A 56 -3.83 10.47 -3.63
C TYR A 56 -2.75 9.40 -3.81
N GLU A 57 -1.71 9.45 -2.97
CA GLU A 57 -0.52 8.62 -3.15
C GLU A 57 -0.63 7.33 -2.34
N THR A 58 -0.42 6.19 -3.02
CA THR A 58 -0.32 4.86 -2.41
C THR A 58 1.15 4.44 -2.32
N LEU A 59 1.65 4.16 -1.12
CA LEU A 59 3.05 3.81 -0.90
C LEU A 59 3.38 2.41 -1.42
N TYR A 60 2.53 1.42 -1.15
CA TYR A 60 2.72 0.04 -1.60
C TYR A 60 1.52 -0.48 -2.36
N HIS A 61 1.76 -0.90 -3.61
CA HIS A 61 0.75 -1.48 -4.49
C HIS A 61 1.31 -2.76 -5.13
N TRP A 62 1.64 -3.71 -4.25
CA TRP A 62 2.02 -5.10 -4.56
C TRP A 62 3.40 -5.27 -5.21
N ASP A 63 4.18 -4.19 -5.27
CA ASP A 63 5.45 -4.11 -6.00
C ASP A 63 6.67 -4.11 -5.06
N LEU A 64 6.76 -5.17 -4.26
CA LEU A 64 7.88 -5.35 -3.31
C LEU A 64 9.21 -5.43 -4.10
N PRO A 65 10.25 -4.66 -3.72
CA PRO A 65 11.57 -4.82 -4.30
C PRO A 65 12.06 -6.27 -4.19
N LEU A 66 12.42 -6.88 -5.32
CA LEU A 66 12.83 -8.29 -5.39
C LEU A 66 13.95 -8.63 -4.39
N HIS A 67 14.89 -7.71 -4.18
CA HIS A 67 15.98 -7.90 -3.24
C HIS A 67 15.50 -8.17 -1.80
N LEU A 68 14.40 -7.54 -1.35
CA LEU A 68 13.83 -7.79 -0.02
C LEU A 68 13.23 -9.20 0.07
N ASP A 69 12.65 -9.71 -1.01
CA ASP A 69 12.14 -11.07 -1.06
C ASP A 69 13.29 -12.08 -1.03
N GLU A 70 14.29 -11.93 -1.91
CA GLU A 70 15.41 -12.86 -2.04
C GLU A 70 16.34 -12.86 -0.81
N SER A 71 16.60 -11.70 -0.20
CA SER A 71 17.59 -11.59 0.89
C SER A 71 17.03 -11.93 2.27
N MET A 72 15.73 -11.70 2.49
CA MET A 72 15.14 -11.85 3.83
C MET A 72 13.75 -12.48 3.86
N GLY A 73 13.15 -12.83 2.73
CA GLY A 73 11.81 -13.44 2.64
C GLY A 73 10.65 -12.44 2.60
N GLY A 74 10.93 -11.17 2.29
CA GLY A 74 9.90 -10.15 2.08
C GLY A 74 8.98 -9.97 3.27
N TRP A 75 7.67 -10.08 3.05
CA TRP A 75 6.66 -9.88 4.10
C TRP A 75 6.64 -10.96 5.18
N LEU A 76 7.33 -12.09 5.01
CA LEU A 76 7.47 -13.11 6.06
C LEU A 76 8.42 -12.67 7.18
N ASN A 77 9.24 -11.64 6.94
CA ASN A 77 10.26 -11.19 7.88
C ASN A 77 9.87 -9.89 8.56
N LYS A 78 9.88 -9.87 9.90
CA LYS A 78 9.53 -8.68 10.70
C LYS A 78 10.36 -7.43 10.37
N GLN A 79 11.57 -7.58 9.83
CA GLN A 79 12.41 -6.44 9.43
C GLN A 79 11.77 -5.61 8.30
N ILE A 80 10.83 -6.18 7.54
CA ILE A 80 10.10 -5.44 6.51
C ILE A 80 9.39 -4.19 7.05
N VAL A 81 8.93 -4.24 8.31
CA VAL A 81 8.29 -3.10 8.99
C VAL A 81 9.23 -1.90 9.04
N GLN A 82 10.50 -2.14 9.35
CA GLN A 82 11.53 -1.09 9.40
C GLN A 82 11.82 -0.54 8.01
N TYR A 83 12.05 -1.41 7.02
CA TYR A 83 12.36 -0.97 5.66
C TYR A 83 11.21 -0.22 5.00
N PHE A 84 9.97 -0.68 5.21
CA PHE A 84 8.78 0.04 4.78
C PHE A 84 8.67 1.40 5.45
N THR A 85 9.03 1.51 6.74
CA THR A 85 9.03 2.79 7.47
C THR A 85 10.07 3.76 6.92
N ILE A 86 11.28 3.29 6.57
CA ILE A 86 12.32 4.12 5.93
C ILE A 86 11.86 4.62 4.57
N TYR A 87 11.25 3.73 3.79
CA TYR A 87 10.65 4.07 2.51
C TYR A 87 9.54 5.12 2.65
N ALA A 88 8.60 4.91 3.57
CA ALA A 88 7.54 5.86 3.86
C ALA A 88 8.09 7.22 4.33
N ASP A 89 9.10 7.24 5.21
CA ASP A 89 9.76 8.47 5.67
C ASP A 89 10.31 9.29 4.50
N THR A 90 10.94 8.61 3.54
CA THR A 90 11.50 9.22 2.34
C THR A 90 10.40 9.83 1.47
N CYS A 91 9.32 9.10 1.20
CA CYS A 91 8.17 9.64 0.45
C CYS A 91 7.52 10.83 1.15
N PHE A 92 7.29 10.76 2.46
CA PHE A 92 6.71 11.87 3.21
C PHE A 92 7.60 13.12 3.18
N ALA A 93 8.91 12.95 3.32
CA ALA A 93 9.87 14.04 3.24
C ALA A 93 9.93 14.68 1.84
N SER A 94 9.91 13.86 0.79
CA SER A 94 10.07 14.32 -0.60
C SER A 94 8.79 14.91 -1.21
N PHE A 95 7.61 14.43 -0.79
CA PHE A 95 6.35 14.72 -1.50
C PHE A 95 5.27 15.32 -0.60
N GLY A 96 5.36 15.18 0.72
CA GLY A 96 4.28 15.54 1.65
C GLY A 96 4.02 17.03 1.84
N ASP A 97 4.91 17.88 1.33
CA ASP A 97 4.62 19.31 1.16
C ASP A 97 3.42 19.53 0.22
N ARG A 98 3.24 18.66 -0.77
CA ARG A 98 2.20 18.72 -1.82
C ARG A 98 1.14 17.62 -1.69
N VAL A 99 1.50 16.43 -1.22
CA VAL A 99 0.57 15.29 -1.07
C VAL A 99 -0.11 15.33 0.30
N LYS A 100 -1.45 15.38 0.29
CA LYS A 100 -2.28 15.46 1.50
C LYS A 100 -3.10 14.21 1.78
N ASN A 101 -3.12 13.24 0.87
CA ASN A 101 -3.89 12.01 1.00
C ASN A 101 -2.96 10.82 0.78
N TRP A 102 -2.64 10.11 1.86
CA TRP A 102 -1.70 9.01 1.88
C TRP A 102 -2.41 7.67 2.12
N ILE A 103 -2.02 6.67 1.34
CA ILE A 103 -2.47 5.29 1.48
C ILE A 103 -1.22 4.45 1.68
N THR A 104 -1.10 3.74 2.80
CA THR A 104 0.11 2.93 3.06
C THR A 104 0.16 1.70 2.17
N ILE A 105 -0.88 0.86 2.24
CA ILE A 105 -0.92 -0.46 1.61
C ILE A 105 -2.26 -0.59 0.89
N ASN A 106 -2.21 -0.98 -0.38
CA ASN A 106 -3.37 -1.38 -1.16
C ASN A 106 -3.69 -2.86 -0.92
N GLU A 107 -4.90 -3.15 -0.46
CA GLU A 107 -5.50 -4.49 -0.49
C GLU A 107 -4.56 -5.54 0.13
N PRO A 108 -4.17 -5.40 1.41
CA PRO A 108 -3.18 -6.26 2.05
C PRO A 108 -3.57 -7.74 1.95
N LEU A 109 -4.86 -8.03 2.12
CA LEU A 109 -5.45 -9.35 2.01
C LEU A 109 -5.09 -10.06 0.70
N GLN A 110 -5.16 -9.34 -0.42
CA GLN A 110 -4.86 -9.89 -1.74
C GLN A 110 -3.42 -10.38 -1.80
N THR A 111 -2.46 -9.58 -1.34
CA THR A 111 -1.04 -10.01 -1.34
C THR A 111 -0.75 -11.12 -0.32
N ALA A 112 -1.41 -11.11 0.85
CA ALA A 112 -1.25 -12.15 1.85
C ALA A 112 -1.81 -13.50 1.38
N VAL A 113 -3.04 -13.54 0.89
CA VAL A 113 -3.72 -14.77 0.49
C VAL A 113 -3.27 -15.24 -0.89
N ASN A 114 -3.28 -14.38 -1.90
CA ASN A 114 -2.94 -14.81 -3.26
C ASN A 114 -1.43 -14.98 -3.45
N GLY A 115 -0.61 -14.28 -2.67
CA GLY A 115 0.86 -14.40 -2.72
C GLY A 115 1.44 -15.53 -1.88
N TYR A 116 0.80 -15.88 -0.76
CA TYR A 116 1.34 -16.83 0.23
C TYR A 116 0.40 -17.98 0.65
N ALA A 117 -0.82 -18.05 0.09
CA ALA A 117 -1.74 -19.17 0.29
C ALA A 117 -2.08 -19.86 -1.03
N MET A 118 -2.58 -19.09 -2.01
CA MET A 118 -3.01 -19.60 -3.31
C MET A 118 -1.87 -19.69 -4.33
N GLY A 119 -0.82 -18.88 -4.15
CA GLY A 119 0.35 -18.85 -5.04
C GLY A 119 0.08 -18.30 -6.45
N VAL A 120 -1.03 -17.58 -6.66
CA VAL A 120 -1.40 -17.02 -7.98
C VAL A 120 -0.85 -15.61 -8.20
N PHE A 121 -0.47 -14.91 -7.12
CA PHE A 121 0.27 -13.64 -7.17
C PHE A 121 1.72 -13.86 -6.74
N ALA A 122 2.61 -12.92 -7.08
CA ALA A 122 3.95 -12.92 -6.51
C ALA A 122 3.89 -12.87 -4.96
N PRO A 123 4.77 -13.59 -4.24
CA PRO A 123 5.89 -14.41 -4.73
C PRO A 123 5.53 -15.83 -5.20
N GLY A 124 4.25 -16.22 -5.22
CA GLY A 124 3.80 -17.51 -5.76
C GLY A 124 3.85 -18.67 -4.75
N ARG A 125 3.90 -18.34 -3.45
CA ARG A 125 4.04 -19.32 -2.36
C ARG A 125 2.69 -19.95 -2.01
N HIS A 126 2.74 -21.24 -1.72
CA HIS A 126 1.55 -22.06 -1.40
C HIS A 126 1.89 -23.28 -0.53
N GLU A 127 3.11 -23.36 -0.02
CA GLU A 127 3.62 -24.51 0.73
C GLU A 127 3.14 -24.51 2.20
N ASN A 128 2.87 -23.32 2.76
CA ASN A 128 2.48 -23.13 4.16
C ASN A 128 1.24 -22.24 4.30
N SER A 129 0.21 -22.49 3.48
CA SER A 129 -1.00 -21.65 3.36
C SER A 129 -1.83 -21.50 4.65
N SER A 130 -1.58 -22.33 5.67
CA SER A 130 -2.23 -22.22 6.98
C SER A 130 -1.57 -21.21 7.92
N THR A 131 -0.36 -20.73 7.63
CA THR A 131 0.43 -19.87 8.53
C THR A 131 0.99 -18.63 7.86
N GLU A 132 1.56 -18.76 6.65
CA GLU A 132 2.24 -17.66 5.96
C GLU A 132 1.33 -16.45 5.68
N PRO A 133 0.08 -16.60 5.20
CA PRO A 133 -0.81 -15.47 4.95
C PRO A 133 -1.07 -14.62 6.21
N TYR A 134 -1.26 -15.28 7.36
CA TYR A 134 -1.47 -14.61 8.65
C TYR A 134 -0.24 -13.85 9.10
N LEU A 135 0.96 -14.43 8.92
CA LEU A 135 2.21 -13.77 9.27
C LEU A 135 2.49 -12.56 8.37
N VAL A 136 2.22 -12.68 7.07
CA VAL A 136 2.34 -11.60 6.08
C VAL A 136 1.42 -10.45 6.42
N ALA A 137 0.12 -10.71 6.61
CA ALA A 137 -0.84 -9.68 6.98
C ALA A 137 -0.48 -9.02 8.32
N HIS A 138 0.03 -9.79 9.30
CA HIS A 138 0.50 -9.26 10.56
C HIS A 138 1.62 -8.22 10.37
N HIS A 139 2.64 -8.53 9.56
CA HIS A 139 3.70 -7.57 9.26
C HIS A 139 3.23 -6.38 8.43
N GLN A 140 2.27 -6.57 7.52
CA GLN A 140 1.67 -5.46 6.77
C GLN A 140 0.91 -4.50 7.69
N ILE A 141 0.13 -5.00 8.64
CA ILE A 141 -0.58 -4.18 9.64
C ILE A 141 0.42 -3.43 10.52
N LEU A 142 1.50 -4.09 10.96
CA LEU A 142 2.57 -3.43 11.72
C LEU A 142 3.29 -2.36 10.90
N ALA A 143 3.55 -2.61 9.62
CA ALA A 143 4.16 -1.65 8.70
C ALA A 143 3.26 -0.43 8.47
N HIS A 144 1.95 -0.64 8.29
CA HIS A 144 0.96 0.43 8.27
C HIS A 144 1.01 1.25 9.56
N ALA A 145 0.92 0.60 10.72
CA ALA A 145 0.93 1.28 12.02
C ALA A 145 2.21 2.10 12.25
N ALA A 146 3.36 1.55 11.87
CA ALA A 146 4.65 2.23 11.97
C ALA A 146 4.71 3.48 11.07
N ALA A 147 4.29 3.37 9.80
CA ALA A 147 4.26 4.51 8.87
C ALA A 147 3.26 5.59 9.31
N VAL A 148 2.08 5.21 9.83
CA VAL A 148 1.08 6.15 10.37
C VAL A 148 1.61 6.86 11.62
N SER A 149 2.25 6.13 12.53
CA SER A 149 2.86 6.70 13.73
C SER A 149 3.96 7.71 13.37
N LEU A 150 4.82 7.35 12.42
CA LEU A 150 5.84 8.25 11.87
C LEU A 150 5.21 9.50 11.25
N TYR A 151 4.21 9.35 10.39
CA TYR A 151 3.54 10.49 9.75
C TYR A 151 2.94 11.44 10.79
N ARG A 152 2.21 10.90 11.76
CA ARG A 152 1.55 11.68 12.82
C ARG A 152 2.54 12.42 13.70
N SER A 153 3.66 11.79 14.06
CA SER A 153 4.65 12.39 14.96
C SER A 153 5.59 13.38 14.27
N LYS A 154 5.99 13.13 13.01
CA LYS A 154 7.03 13.91 12.33
C LYS A 154 6.49 14.92 11.31
N TYR A 155 5.36 14.62 10.66
CA TYR A 155 4.90 15.34 9.46
C TYR A 155 3.52 15.99 9.57
N LYS A 156 2.58 15.40 10.32
CA LYS A 156 1.16 15.82 10.36
C LYS A 156 0.99 17.30 10.67
N ASP A 157 1.69 17.84 11.66
CA ASP A 157 1.55 19.25 12.04
C ASP A 157 2.07 20.21 10.97
N LYS A 158 3.09 19.81 10.20
CA LYS A 158 3.70 20.64 9.15
C LYS A 158 2.99 20.49 7.81
N GLN A 159 2.53 19.29 7.49
CA GLN A 159 2.02 18.94 6.16
C GLN A 159 0.49 18.92 6.11
N GLY A 160 -0.20 18.70 7.23
CA GLY A 160 -1.67 18.74 7.35
C GLY A 160 -2.42 17.56 6.72
N GLY A 161 -1.74 16.62 6.07
CA GLY A 161 -2.38 15.51 5.33
C GLY A 161 -3.03 14.44 6.21
N GLN A 162 -3.77 13.54 5.58
CA GLN A 162 -4.37 12.36 6.18
C GLN A 162 -3.74 11.09 5.62
N ILE A 163 -3.78 10.02 6.43
CA ILE A 163 -3.14 8.75 6.11
C ILE A 163 -4.02 7.58 6.54
N GLY A 164 -4.15 6.58 5.68
CA GLY A 164 -4.92 5.36 5.92
C GLY A 164 -4.36 4.17 5.12
N LEU A 165 -5.11 3.07 5.08
CA LEU A 165 -4.88 1.94 4.18
C LEU A 165 -6.15 1.69 3.36
N VAL A 166 -6.02 0.97 2.24
CA VAL A 166 -7.16 0.55 1.42
C VAL A 166 -7.37 -0.94 1.61
N VAL A 167 -8.60 -1.32 1.96
CA VAL A 167 -9.04 -2.71 2.08
C VAL A 167 -10.10 -2.94 1.02
N ASP A 168 -9.92 -3.97 0.21
CA ASP A 168 -10.95 -4.49 -0.67
C ASP A 168 -11.86 -5.46 0.07
N CYS A 169 -13.13 -5.50 -0.31
CA CYS A 169 -14.07 -6.43 0.24
C CYS A 169 -15.11 -6.80 -0.80
N GLU A 170 -15.29 -8.10 -0.98
CA GLU A 170 -16.47 -8.64 -1.63
C GLU A 170 -17.63 -8.66 -0.63
N TRP A 171 -18.78 -8.12 -1.03
CA TRP A 171 -20.00 -8.20 -0.21
C TRP A 171 -20.55 -9.63 -0.23
N ALA A 172 -20.93 -10.15 0.94
CA ALA A 172 -21.49 -11.48 1.10
C ALA A 172 -22.93 -11.40 1.61
N GLU A 173 -23.83 -12.08 0.91
CA GLU A 173 -25.22 -12.24 1.33
C GLU A 173 -25.50 -13.71 1.67
N PRO A 174 -26.35 -13.99 2.68
CA PRO A 174 -26.71 -15.36 3.01
C PRO A 174 -27.54 -15.98 1.87
N ASN A 175 -27.26 -17.24 1.56
CA ASN A 175 -27.96 -17.98 0.51
C ASN A 175 -29.43 -18.29 0.88
N SER A 176 -29.75 -18.32 2.17
CA SER A 176 -31.11 -18.54 2.68
C SER A 176 -31.32 -17.85 4.04
N ASP A 177 -32.54 -17.96 4.57
CA ASP A 177 -32.88 -17.43 5.89
C ASP A 177 -32.35 -18.27 7.08
N ASN A 178 -31.72 -19.41 6.79
CA ASN A 178 -31.11 -20.27 7.80
C ASN A 178 -30.03 -19.52 8.59
N ILE A 179 -29.93 -19.82 9.89
CA ILE A 179 -28.98 -19.14 10.76
C ILE A 179 -27.53 -19.44 10.35
N GLU A 180 -27.26 -20.64 9.85
CA GLU A 180 -25.95 -21.08 9.40
C GLU A 180 -25.45 -20.25 8.21
N ASP A 181 -26.33 -19.94 7.25
CA ASP A 181 -25.99 -19.13 6.07
C ASP A 181 -25.76 -17.67 6.46
N LYS A 182 -26.57 -17.12 7.38
CA LYS A 182 -26.38 -15.79 7.96
C LYS A 182 -25.02 -15.68 8.67
N LEU A 183 -24.66 -16.68 9.47
CA LEU A 183 -23.37 -16.74 10.14
C LEU A 183 -22.21 -16.94 9.15
N ALA A 184 -22.41 -17.69 8.07
CA ALA A 184 -21.38 -17.88 7.03
C ALA A 184 -21.10 -16.58 6.26
N ALA A 185 -22.14 -15.83 5.88
CA ALA A 185 -21.99 -14.52 5.24
C ALA A 185 -21.28 -13.52 6.16
N ALA A 186 -21.64 -13.48 7.46
CA ALA A 186 -20.95 -12.64 8.44
C ALA A 186 -19.46 -13.02 8.57
N ARG A 187 -19.14 -14.32 8.70
CA ARG A 187 -17.74 -14.78 8.74
C ARG A 187 -16.97 -14.42 7.47
N ARG A 188 -17.61 -14.46 6.29
CA ARG A 188 -16.97 -14.07 5.03
C ARG A 188 -16.53 -12.60 5.07
N LEU A 189 -17.38 -11.71 5.60
CA LEU A 189 -17.04 -10.30 5.80
C LEU A 189 -15.94 -10.12 6.85
N ASP A 190 -16.00 -10.83 7.98
CA ASP A 190 -14.97 -10.75 9.02
C ASP A 190 -13.58 -11.16 8.50
N PHE A 191 -13.50 -12.21 7.67
CA PHE A 191 -12.24 -12.65 7.06
C PHE A 191 -11.77 -11.79 5.87
N GLN A 192 -12.59 -10.83 5.41
CA GLN A 192 -12.22 -9.89 4.34
C GLN A 192 -11.88 -8.50 4.89
N LEU A 193 -12.74 -7.95 5.76
CA LEU A 193 -12.62 -6.60 6.33
C LEU A 193 -12.11 -6.58 7.76
N GLY A 194 -12.44 -7.60 8.55
CA GLY A 194 -12.20 -7.61 10.00
C GLY A 194 -10.81 -8.08 10.43
N TRP A 195 -10.07 -8.72 9.52
CA TRP A 195 -8.72 -9.27 9.73
C TRP A 195 -7.66 -8.17 9.88
#